data_AF-A0A1V3J026-F1
#
_entry.id   AF-A0A1V3J026-F1
#
_cell.length_a   1.000
_cell.length_b   1.000
_cell.length_c   1.000
_cell.angle_alpha   90.00
_cell.angle_beta   90.00
_cell.angle_gamma   90.00
#
_symmetry.space_group_name_H-M   'P 1'
#
loop_
_entity.id
_entity.type
_entity.pdbx_description
1 polymer ?
#
loop_
_entity_poly.entity_id
_entity_poly.type
_entity_poly.pdbx_seq_one_letter_code
_entity_poly.pdbx_strand_id
1 'polypeptide(L)'
;MKKRILYFTRDFSAQNIAFAKEKGLIMRNLGAYHSSDTLENADAVCGEVPERYQHLPLFDLGQGGDPKDDLTKLKVDEIKAKLAALQVDFEPNAKKDELLALLIAAEKGNENDPKDTQ
;
A
#
# COMPACT_ATOMS: atom_id res chain seq x y z
N MET A 1 17.15 20.26 -11.85
CA MET A 1 16.96 19.05 -12.66
C MET A 1 15.75 18.31 -12.09
N LYS A 2 14.79 17.87 -12.93
CA LYS A 2 13.68 17.03 -12.44
C LYS A 2 14.23 15.62 -12.22
N LYS A 3 14.22 15.14 -10.98
CA LYS A 3 14.58 13.75 -10.66
C LYS A 3 13.52 12.83 -11.26
N ARG A 4 13.96 11.81 -12.00
CA ARG A 4 13.09 10.81 -12.58
C ARG A 4 13.02 9.62 -11.64
N ILE A 5 11.86 9.42 -11.02
CA ILE A 5 11.64 8.33 -10.06
C ILE A 5 10.67 7.33 -10.69
N LEU A 6 11.08 6.08 -10.85
CA LEU A 6 10.20 5.02 -11.35
C LEU A 6 9.49 4.35 -10.18
N TYR A 7 8.18 4.36 -10.22
CA TYR A 7 7.33 3.67 -9.26
C TYR A 7 6.80 2.38 -9.89
N PHE A 8 7.39 1.26 -9.50
CA PHE A 8 6.96 -0.05 -9.95
C PHE A 8 5.79 -0.52 -9.10
N THR A 9 4.66 -0.76 -9.76
CA THR A 9 3.44 -1.21 -9.11
C THR A 9 2.61 -2.06 -10.06
N ARG A 10 1.78 -2.94 -9.50
CA ARG A 10 0.71 -3.63 -10.21
C ARG A 10 -0.65 -2.96 -9.98
N ASP A 11 -0.75 -2.10 -8.97
CA ASP A 11 -1.96 -1.35 -8.65
C ASP A 11 -1.99 -0.01 -9.40
N PHE A 12 -2.91 0.10 -10.35
CA PHE A 12 -3.20 1.33 -11.10
C PHE A 12 -4.55 1.92 -10.69
N SER A 13 -4.92 1.76 -9.42
CA SER A 13 -6.13 2.38 -8.89
C SER A 13 -6.04 3.90 -8.98
N ALA A 14 -7.20 4.57 -9.01
CA ALA A 14 -7.25 6.03 -9.07
C ALA A 14 -6.49 6.71 -7.91
N GLN A 15 -6.49 6.09 -6.72
CA GLN A 15 -5.70 6.54 -5.57
C GLN A 15 -4.21 6.49 -5.86
N ASN A 16 -3.71 5.38 -6.38
CA ASN A 16 -2.29 5.20 -6.62
C ASN A 16 -1.78 6.08 -7.77
N ILE A 17 -2.62 6.30 -8.79
CA ILE A 17 -2.35 7.26 -9.86
C ILE A 17 -2.29 8.69 -9.33
N ALA A 18 -3.25 9.08 -8.47
CA ALA A 18 -3.26 10.41 -7.87
C ALA A 18 -2.02 10.64 -7.00
N PHE A 19 -1.65 9.64 -6.18
CA PHE A 19 -0.43 9.65 -5.37
C PHE A 19 0.84 9.79 -6.21
N ALA A 20 0.99 8.96 -7.25
CA ALA A 20 2.13 9.03 -8.15
C ALA A 20 2.23 10.40 -8.84
N LYS A 21 1.10 10.95 -9.28
CA LYS A 21 1.04 12.27 -9.91
C LYS A 21 1.39 13.39 -8.94
N GLU A 22 0.89 13.35 -7.71
CA GLU A 22 1.17 14.33 -6.66
C GLU A 22 2.67 14.38 -6.33
N LYS A 23 3.29 13.19 -6.21
CA LYS A 23 4.72 13.03 -5.89
C LYS A 23 5.62 13.18 -7.12
N GLY A 24 5.07 13.30 -8.32
CA GLY A 24 5.81 13.41 -9.58
C GLY A 24 6.52 12.12 -10.02
N LEU A 25 5.98 10.97 -9.65
CA LEU A 25 6.51 9.64 -9.94
C LEU A 25 6.03 9.14 -11.31
N ILE A 26 6.84 8.27 -11.93
CA ILE A 26 6.49 7.61 -13.19
C ILE A 26 6.07 6.17 -12.87
N MET A 27 4.78 5.87 -12.99
CA MET A 27 4.27 4.53 -12.75
C MET A 27 4.73 3.56 -13.85
N ARG A 28 5.24 2.39 -13.45
CA ARG A 28 5.62 1.30 -14.34
C ARG A 28 4.93 0.02 -13.92
N ASN A 29 4.28 -0.62 -14.89
CA ASN A 29 3.57 -1.86 -14.65
C ASN A 29 4.58 -2.98 -14.48
N LEU A 30 4.72 -3.48 -13.26
CA LEU A 30 5.62 -4.58 -12.98
C LEU A 30 5.18 -5.88 -13.68
N GLY A 31 3.88 -6.09 -13.88
CA GLY A 31 3.37 -7.25 -14.62
C GLY A 31 3.75 -7.27 -16.09
N ALA A 32 4.10 -6.11 -16.66
CA ALA A 32 4.62 -5.99 -18.03
C ALA A 32 6.16 -5.94 -18.08
N TYR A 33 6.84 -6.03 -16.93
CA TYR A 33 8.29 -6.01 -16.88
C TYR A 33 8.86 -7.37 -17.27
N HIS A 34 9.81 -7.36 -18.20
CA HIS A 34 10.58 -8.55 -18.60
C HIS A 34 12.07 -8.30 -18.42
N SER A 35 12.82 -9.32 -18.01
CA SER A 35 14.27 -9.21 -17.79
C SER A 35 15.05 -8.85 -19.05
N SER A 36 14.48 -9.14 -20.22
CA SER A 36 15.02 -8.80 -21.54
C SER A 36 14.73 -7.36 -21.96
N ASP A 37 13.91 -6.63 -21.22
CA ASP A 37 13.55 -5.26 -21.54
C ASP A 37 14.70 -4.29 -21.26
N THR A 38 14.69 -3.16 -21.97
CA THR A 38 15.71 -2.13 -21.80
C THR A 38 15.52 -1.43 -20.46
N LEU A 39 16.63 -1.18 -19.75
CA LEU A 39 16.56 -0.38 -18.53
C LEU A 39 16.31 1.08 -18.89
N GLU A 40 15.23 1.63 -18.36
CA GLU A 40 14.91 3.03 -18.44
C GLU A 40 15.82 3.81 -17.46
N ASN A 41 16.42 4.90 -17.94
CA ASN A 41 17.23 5.77 -17.09
C ASN A 41 16.35 6.40 -16.00
N ALA A 42 16.73 6.23 -14.74
CA ALA A 42 16.05 6.78 -13.57
C ALA A 42 17.07 7.20 -12.50
N ASP A 43 16.74 8.25 -11.74
CA ASP A 43 17.55 8.72 -10.61
C ASP A 43 17.30 7.91 -9.34
N ALA A 44 16.07 7.39 -9.18
CA ALA A 44 15.67 6.56 -8.05
C ALA A 44 14.46 5.68 -8.42
N VAL A 45 14.17 4.69 -7.59
CA VAL A 45 13.10 3.72 -7.81
C VAL A 45 12.30 3.46 -6.54
N CYS A 46 11.03 3.09 -6.65
CA CYS A 46 10.19 2.78 -5.49
C CYS A 46 9.10 1.76 -5.84
N GLY A 47 8.42 1.24 -4.80
CA GLY A 47 7.40 0.20 -4.93
C GLY A 47 8.00 -1.20 -5.07
N GLU A 48 7.41 -2.03 -5.92
CA GLU A 48 7.85 -3.39 -6.20
C GLU A 48 9.02 -3.39 -7.20
N VAL A 49 10.21 -2.95 -6.76
CA VAL A 49 11.37 -2.72 -7.64
C VAL A 49 11.95 -4.05 -8.19
N PRO A 50 12.07 -4.22 -9.52
CA PRO A 50 12.69 -5.40 -10.12
C PRO A 50 14.19 -5.47 -9.84
N GLU A 51 14.76 -6.69 -9.80
CA GLU A 51 16.16 -6.95 -9.47
C GLU A 51 17.14 -6.06 -10.24
N ARG A 52 16.90 -5.88 -11.53
CA ARG A 52 17.76 -5.08 -12.41
C ARG A 52 17.83 -3.60 -11.99
N TYR A 53 16.85 -3.08 -11.29
CA TYR A 53 16.80 -1.69 -10.79
C TYR A 53 17.22 -1.54 -9.32
N GLN A 54 17.50 -2.64 -8.61
CA GLN A 54 17.90 -2.59 -7.19
C GLN A 54 19.27 -1.92 -6.95
N HIS A 55 20.06 -1.70 -8.00
CA HIS A 55 21.30 -0.92 -7.92
C HIS A 55 21.06 0.59 -7.81
N LEU A 56 19.84 1.07 -8.09
CA LEU A 56 19.45 2.47 -7.97
C LEU A 56 18.96 2.79 -6.55
N PRO A 57 19.09 4.05 -6.10
CA PRO A 57 18.62 4.43 -4.78
C PRO A 57 17.09 4.26 -4.69
N LEU A 58 16.63 3.72 -3.55
CA LEU A 58 15.21 3.66 -3.27
C LEU A 58 14.70 5.05 -2.89
N PHE A 59 13.66 5.51 -3.60
CA PHE A 59 12.93 6.70 -3.21
C PHE A 59 11.92 6.33 -2.13
N ASP A 60 12.09 6.91 -0.94
CA ASP A 60 11.10 6.78 0.10
C ASP A 60 9.83 7.51 -0.34
N LEU A 61 8.75 6.76 -0.49
CA LEU A 61 7.46 7.27 -0.94
C LEU A 61 6.85 8.26 0.07
N GLY A 62 7.39 8.34 1.29
CA GLY A 62 6.86 9.18 2.35
C GLY A 62 5.42 8.79 2.61
N GLN A 63 5.24 7.61 3.22
CA GLN A 63 3.96 7.00 3.57
C GLN A 63 3.10 6.64 2.34
N GLY A 64 3.40 5.47 1.77
CA GLY A 64 2.65 4.83 0.69
C GLY A 64 3.07 3.38 0.49
N GLY A 65 3.48 2.70 1.57
CA GLY A 65 3.88 1.31 1.58
C GLY A 65 2.87 0.50 2.37
N ASP A 66 2.33 -0.53 1.74
CA ASP A 66 1.38 -1.53 2.25
C ASP A 66 0.09 -0.99 2.91
N PRO A 67 -1.12 -1.44 2.48
CA PRO A 67 -2.36 -1.17 3.22
C PRO A 67 -2.34 -1.68 4.66
N LYS A 68 -1.36 -2.53 5.03
CA LYS A 68 -1.11 -2.96 6.41
C LYS A 68 -0.34 -1.94 7.26
N ASP A 69 0.54 -1.13 6.66
CA ASP A 69 1.35 -0.14 7.39
C ASP A 69 0.51 1.09 7.76
N ASP A 70 -0.48 1.42 6.94
CA ASP A 70 -1.37 2.56 7.16
C ASP A 70 -2.23 2.39 8.42
N LEU A 71 -2.71 1.16 8.68
CA LEU A 71 -3.51 0.84 9.87
C LEU A 71 -2.71 1.04 11.17
N THR A 72 -1.42 0.66 11.21
CA THR A 72 -0.58 0.79 12.41
C THR A 72 -0.28 2.26 12.79
N LYS A 73 -0.36 3.16 11.80
CA LYS A 73 -0.17 4.61 11.98
C LYS A 73 -1.44 5.34 12.41
N LEU A 74 -2.62 4.70 12.32
CA LEU A 74 -3.86 5.27 12.80
C LEU A 74 -3.80 5.53 14.31
N LYS A 75 -4.38 6.65 14.72
CA LYS A 75 -4.58 6.97 16.14
C LYS A 75 -5.69 6.07 16.70
N VAL A 76 -5.67 5.84 18.01
CA VAL A 76 -6.71 5.06 18.71
C VAL A 76 -8.11 5.59 18.37
N ASP A 77 -8.26 6.91 18.24
CA ASP A 77 -9.53 7.56 17.89
C ASP A 77 -10.04 7.16 16.49
N GLU A 78 -9.14 7.17 15.50
CA GLU A 78 -9.44 6.76 14.12
C GLU A 78 -9.77 5.26 14.04
N ILE A 79 -9.06 4.43 14.81
CA ILE A 79 -9.32 2.99 14.87
C ILE A 79 -10.71 2.73 15.45
N LYS A 80 -11.08 3.42 16.55
CA LYS A 80 -12.43 3.34 17.15
C LYS A 80 -13.52 3.84 16.21
N ALA A 81 -13.27 4.94 15.48
CA ALA A 81 -14.20 5.47 14.50
C ALA A 81 -14.45 4.47 13.36
N LYS A 82 -13.41 3.81 12.85
CA LYS A 82 -13.53 2.77 11.83
C LYS A 82 -14.25 1.51 12.34
N LEU A 83 -13.93 1.04 13.55
CA LEU A 83 -14.64 -0.09 14.16
C LEU A 83 -16.13 0.21 14.36
N ALA A 84 -16.45 1.41 14.84
CA ALA A 84 -17.84 1.86 14.99
C ALA A 84 -18.57 1.96 13.64
N ALA A 85 -17.89 2.46 12.59
CA ALA A 85 -18.42 2.51 11.23
C ALA A 85 -18.68 1.12 10.64
N LEU A 86 -17.85 0.14 10.98
CA LEU A 86 -18.00 -1.27 10.62
C LEU A 86 -18.97 -2.02 11.54
N GLN A 87 -19.59 -1.34 12.51
CA GLN A 87 -20.45 -1.92 13.54
C GLN A 87 -19.79 -3.07 14.31
N VAL A 88 -18.47 -3.01 14.48
CA VAL A 88 -17.69 -3.96 15.28
C VAL A 88 -17.72 -3.49 16.73
N ASP A 89 -18.26 -4.31 17.62
CA ASP A 89 -18.19 -4.06 19.06
C ASP A 89 -16.73 -4.15 19.55
N PHE A 90 -16.30 -3.14 20.30
CA PHE A 90 -14.98 -3.09 20.92
C PHE A 90 -15.06 -2.58 22.35
N GLU A 91 -14.15 -3.02 23.20
CA GLU A 91 -14.10 -2.52 24.58
C GLU A 91 -13.63 -1.05 24.61
N PRO A 92 -14.29 -0.16 25.37
CA PRO A 92 -13.91 1.26 25.43
C PRO A 92 -12.50 1.47 26.01
N ASN A 93 -12.03 0.55 26.84
CA ASN A 93 -10.70 0.51 27.45
C ASN A 93 -9.71 -0.44 26.73
N ALA A 94 -10.07 -0.97 25.56
CA ALA A 94 -9.16 -1.80 24.78
C ALA A 94 -7.88 -1.04 24.41
N LYS A 95 -6.76 -1.76 24.39
CA LYS A 95 -5.47 -1.20 23.98
C LYS A 95 -5.45 -0.92 22.48
N LYS A 96 -4.55 -0.01 22.06
CA LYS A 96 -4.34 0.30 20.63
C LYS A 96 -4.12 -0.97 19.80
N ASP A 97 -3.26 -1.87 20.27
CA ASP A 97 -2.98 -3.14 19.59
C ASP A 97 -4.22 -4.01 19.41
N GLU A 98 -5.12 -4.06 20.40
CA GLU A 98 -6.34 -4.88 20.30
C GLU A 98 -7.37 -4.26 19.36
N LEU A 99 -7.56 -2.95 19.45
CA LEU A 99 -8.41 -2.21 18.51
C LEU A 99 -7.91 -2.34 17.08
N LEU A 100 -6.59 -2.27 16.89
CA LEU A 100 -5.95 -2.44 15.59
C LEU A 100 -6.13 -3.87 15.07
N ALA A 101 -5.95 -4.88 15.92
CA ALA A 101 -6.17 -6.28 15.56
C ALA A 101 -7.62 -6.54 15.14
N LEU A 102 -8.60 -5.97 15.86
CA LEU A 102 -10.01 -6.04 15.50
C LEU A 102 -10.28 -5.37 14.14
N LEU A 103 -9.67 -4.20 13.90
CA LEU A 103 -9.85 -3.48 12.64
C LEU A 103 -9.23 -4.25 11.46
N ILE A 104 -8.02 -4.78 11.63
CA ILE A 104 -7.36 -5.63 10.61
C ILE A 104 -8.19 -6.89 10.35
N ALA A 105 -8.73 -7.51 11.40
CA ALA A 105 -9.58 -8.70 11.27
C ALA A 105 -10.89 -8.39 10.54
N ALA A 106 -11.52 -7.26 10.83
CA ALA A 106 -12.74 -6.81 10.16
C ALA A 106 -12.48 -6.48 8.68
N GLU A 107 -11.39 -5.79 8.36
CA GLU A 107 -11.00 -5.46 6.97
C GLU A 107 -10.59 -6.72 6.18
N LYS A 108 -9.89 -7.68 6.80
CA LYS A 108 -9.55 -8.97 6.18
C LYS A 108 -10.75 -9.91 6.04
N GLY A 109 -11.73 -9.80 6.94
CA GLY A 109 -12.95 -10.60 6.92
C GLY A 109 -13.82 -10.38 5.68
N ASN A 110 -13.59 -9.29 4.94
CA ASN A 110 -14.27 -9.03 3.67
C ASN A 110 -13.57 -9.66 2.45
N GLU A 111 -12.46 -10.36 2.64
CA GLU A 111 -11.78 -11.21 1.64
C GLU A 111 -11.83 -12.69 2.06
N ASN A 112 -13.02 -13.18 2.40
CA ASN A 112 -13.32 -14.61 2.37
C ASN A 112 -14.61 -14.81 1.58
N ASP A 113 -14.45 -14.89 0.25
CA ASP A 113 -15.16 -15.91 -0.50
C ASP A 113 -14.65 -17.26 0.04
N PRO A 114 -15.56 -18.08 0.58
CA PRO A 114 -15.55 -19.46 0.14
C PRO A 114 -16.87 -19.71 -0.56
N LYS A 115 -16.80 -19.78 -1.89
CA LYS A 115 -17.35 -20.95 -2.58
C LYS A 115 -17.02 -22.19 -1.75
N ASP A 116 -17.98 -22.69 -1.01
CA ASP A 116 -18.44 -24.07 -1.04
C ASP A 116 -19.39 -24.28 0.13
N THR A 117 -20.68 -24.43 -0.17
CA THR A 117 -21.53 -25.32 0.63
C THR A 117 -22.51 -25.96 -0.34
N GLN A 118 -22.08 -27.17 -0.75
CA GLN A 118 -22.82 -28.35 -1.21
C GLN A 118 -24.33 -28.24 -1.44
#